data_AF-A0A2T0T0K1-F1
#
_entry.id   AF-A0A2T0T0K1-F1
#
_cell.length_a   1.000
_cell.length_b   1.000
_cell.length_c   1.000
_cell.angle_alpha   90.00
_cell.angle_beta   90.00
_cell.angle_gamma   90.00
#
_symmetry.space_group_name_H-M   'P 1'
#
loop_
_entity.id
_entity.type
_entity.pdbx_description
1 polymer ?
#
loop_
_entity_poly.entity_id
_entity_poly.type
_entity_poly.pdbx_seq_one_letter_code
_entity_poly.pdbx_strand_id
1 'polypeptide(L)'
;MIEYFVLVYSIILSLHQSTIQIMKYIAEIDIMTRAEILDPQGKAVKLGLHNLQMDTIDNVRIGKHVKLEVEADSESSARDTVDAACRQLLANLIMEDYTFELRTA
;
A
#
# COMPACT_ATOMS: atom_id res chain seq x y z
N MET A 1 -3.90 26.14 44.48
CA MET A 1 -5.05 25.60 43.72
C MET A 1 -4.77 25.46 42.23
N ILE A 2 -4.17 26.46 41.57
CA ILE A 2 -3.90 26.43 40.11
C ILE A 2 -2.83 25.38 39.73
N GLU A 3 -1.74 25.28 40.48
CA GLU A 3 -0.67 24.28 40.23
C GLU A 3 -1.18 22.83 40.27
N TYR A 4 -2.12 22.54 41.17
CA TYR A 4 -2.72 21.21 41.27
C TYR A 4 -3.54 20.85 40.03
N PHE A 5 -4.23 21.84 39.44
CA PHE A 5 -5.03 21.65 38.23
C PHE A 5 -4.14 21.42 36.99
N VAL A 6 -3.03 22.16 36.88
CA VAL A 6 -2.04 21.99 35.81
C VAL A 6 -1.33 20.64 35.91
N LEU A 7 -1.01 20.21 37.14
CA LEU A 7 -0.38 18.91 37.38
C LEU A 7 -1.33 17.75 36.99
N VAL A 8 -2.59 17.83 37.40
CA VAL A 8 -3.61 16.83 37.06
C VAL A 8 -3.85 16.79 35.54
N TYR A 9 -3.92 17.94 34.86
CA TYR A 9 -4.10 17.99 33.41
C TYR A 9 -2.88 17.42 32.66
N SER A 10 -1.66 17.73 33.11
CA SER A 10 -0.41 17.19 32.54
C SER A 10 -0.30 15.68 32.74
N ILE A 11 -0.74 15.17 33.89
CA ILE A 11 -0.78 13.73 34.16
C ILE A 11 -1.83 13.04 33.29
N ILE A 12 -3.03 13.62 33.13
CA ILE A 12 -4.07 13.06 32.24
C ILE A 12 -3.58 13.06 30.78
N LEU A 13 -2.94 14.14 30.32
CA LEU A 13 -2.37 14.23 28.98
C LEU A 13 -1.23 13.22 28.76
N SER A 14 -0.37 13.04 29.77
CA SER A 14 0.72 12.05 29.77
C SER A 14 0.21 10.61 29.81
N LEU A 15 -0.86 10.33 30.57
CA LEU A 15 -1.52 9.03 30.61
C LEU A 15 -2.25 8.74 29.29
N HIS A 16 -2.79 9.76 28.61
CA HIS A 16 -3.40 9.59 27.29
C HIS A 16 -2.35 9.31 26.21
N GLN A 17 -1.21 10.01 26.24
CA GLN A 17 -0.05 9.77 25.37
C GLN A 17 0.60 8.39 25.55
N SER A 18 0.36 7.72 26.69
CA SER A 18 0.95 6.41 27.00
C SER A 18 0.24 5.22 26.36
N THR A 19 -0.85 5.43 25.59
CA THR A 19 -1.71 4.33 25.10
C THR A 19 -1.69 4.10 23.58
N ILE A 20 -1.11 5.00 22.78
CA ILE A 20 -1.05 4.85 21.32
C ILE A 20 0.38 4.49 20.92
N GLN A 21 0.64 3.19 20.78
CA GLN A 21 1.91 2.69 20.24
C GLN A 21 1.86 2.81 18.71
N ILE A 22 2.51 3.84 18.17
CA ILE A 22 2.69 3.98 16.72
C ILE A 22 3.73 2.94 16.27
N MET A 23 3.29 2.04 15.40
CA MET A 23 4.11 1.02 14.77
C MET A 23 4.35 1.40 13.30
N LYS A 24 5.50 0.96 12.78
CA LYS A 24 5.84 1.12 11.38
C LYS A 24 5.53 -0.17 10.63
N TYR A 25 4.83 -0.02 9.51
CA TYR A 25 4.50 -1.12 8.62
C TYR A 25 5.11 -0.86 7.25
N ILE A 26 5.55 -1.92 6.59
CA ILE A 26 5.96 -1.92 5.19
C ILE A 26 4.80 -2.48 4.38
N ALA A 27 4.36 -1.73 3.38
CA ALA A 27 3.37 -2.16 2.40
C ALA A 27 4.04 -2.50 1.09
N GLU A 28 3.68 -3.66 0.53
CA GLU A 28 4.02 -4.07 -0.83
C GLU A 28 2.73 -4.21 -1.61
N ILE A 29 2.61 -3.42 -2.68
CA ILE A 29 1.38 -3.21 -3.44
C ILE A 29 1.66 -3.61 -4.88
N ASP A 30 0.89 -4.56 -5.40
CA ASP A 30 0.89 -4.94 -6.80
C ASP A 30 -0.31 -4.33 -7.50
N ILE A 31 -0.07 -3.64 -8.61
CA ILE A 31 -1.10 -2.98 -9.41
C ILE A 31 -1.04 -3.54 -10.82
N MET A 32 -2.12 -4.16 -11.26
CA MET A 32 -2.24 -4.80 -12.56
C MET A 32 -3.38 -4.18 -13.36
N THR A 33 -3.17 -4.02 -14.67
CA THR A 33 -4.27 -3.69 -15.58
C THR A 33 -5.33 -4.78 -15.54
N ARG A 34 -6.61 -4.40 -15.59
CA ARG A 34 -7.74 -5.32 -15.61
C ARG A 34 -7.68 -6.27 -16.80
N ALA A 35 -8.18 -7.49 -16.61
CA ALA A 35 -8.14 -8.54 -17.65
C ALA A 35 -8.88 -8.13 -18.92
N GLU A 36 -9.93 -7.32 -18.81
CA GLU A 36 -10.72 -6.82 -19.95
C GLU A 36 -10.02 -5.68 -20.71
N ILE A 37 -8.97 -5.09 -20.12
CA ILE A 37 -8.22 -3.98 -20.70
C ILE A 37 -6.97 -4.53 -21.40
N LEU A 38 -6.77 -4.06 -22.64
CA LEU A 38 -5.57 -4.35 -23.40
C LEU A 38 -4.34 -3.76 -22.70
N ASP A 39 -3.31 -4.57 -22.51
CA ASP A 39 -1.99 -4.15 -22.02
C ASP A 39 -0.98 -4.08 -23.19
N PRO A 40 -0.70 -2.88 -23.73
CA PRO A 40 0.28 -2.71 -24.80
C PRO A 40 1.70 -3.11 -24.38
N GLN A 41 2.06 -2.95 -23.10
CA GLN A 41 3.40 -3.25 -22.59
C GLN A 41 3.60 -4.76 -22.53
N GLY A 42 2.65 -5.51 -21.95
CA GLY A 42 2.64 -6.97 -21.96
C GLY A 42 2.70 -7.55 -23.38
N LYS A 43 1.96 -6.96 -24.32
CA LYS A 43 2.01 -7.35 -25.73
C LYS A 43 3.40 -7.14 -26.36
N ALA A 44 4.03 -5.99 -26.09
CA ALA A 44 5.37 -5.70 -26.58
C ALA A 44 6.41 -6.68 -26.01
N VAL A 45 6.33 -6.99 -24.71
CA VAL A 45 7.23 -7.95 -24.05
C VAL A 45 7.01 -9.37 -24.60
N LYS A 46 5.76 -9.83 -24.78
CA LYS A 46 5.46 -11.12 -25.41
C LYS A 46 6.11 -11.24 -26.78
N LEU A 47 6.00 -10.20 -27.62
CA LEU A 47 6.62 -10.19 -28.94
C LEU A 47 8.15 -10.29 -28.86
N GLY A 48 8.77 -9.59 -27.89
CA GLY A 48 10.19 -9.71 -27.61
C GLY A 48 10.60 -11.13 -27.22
N LEU A 49 9.84 -11.79 -26.34
CA LEU A 49 10.10 -13.17 -25.91
C LEU A 49 9.96 -14.17 -27.07
N HIS A 50 8.94 -14.01 -27.92
CA HIS A 50 8.78 -14.81 -29.14
C HIS A 50 10.00 -14.65 -30.07
N ASN A 51 10.51 -13.43 -30.26
CA ASN A 51 11.71 -13.21 -31.07
C ASN A 51 12.97 -13.86 -30.47
N LEU A 52 12.98 -14.09 -29.15
CA LEU A 52 14.01 -14.85 -28.43
C LEU A 52 13.73 -16.36 -28.40
N GLN A 53 12.78 -16.86 -29.21
CA GLN A 53 12.41 -18.28 -29.33
C GLN A 53 11.85 -18.88 -28.02
N MET A 54 11.23 -18.04 -27.18
CA MET A 54 10.59 -18.44 -25.92
C MET A 54 9.08 -18.65 -26.10
N ASP A 55 8.68 -19.49 -27.06
CA ASP A 55 7.29 -19.66 -27.51
C ASP A 55 6.35 -20.30 -26.47
N THR A 56 6.91 -20.89 -25.40
CA THR A 56 6.14 -21.47 -24.30
C THR A 56 5.55 -20.42 -23.36
N ILE A 57 5.98 -19.16 -23.45
CA ILE A 57 5.49 -18.06 -22.61
C ILE A 57 4.35 -17.34 -23.34
N ASP A 58 3.17 -17.31 -22.74
CA ASP A 58 2.00 -16.61 -23.27
C ASP A 58 1.33 -15.74 -22.19
N ASN A 59 0.41 -14.88 -22.61
CA ASN A 59 -0.39 -14.00 -21.75
C ASN A 59 0.45 -13.15 -20.80
N VAL A 60 1.53 -12.58 -21.32
CA VAL A 60 2.39 -11.66 -20.55
C VAL A 60 1.61 -10.38 -20.23
N ARG A 61 1.54 -10.04 -18.96
CA ARG A 61 0.99 -8.79 -18.44
C ARG A 61 2.05 -8.06 -17.63
N ILE A 62 2.08 -6.75 -17.74
CA ILE A 62 2.99 -5.88 -17.00
C ILE A 62 2.17 -4.99 -16.08
N GLY A 63 2.65 -4.84 -14.84
CA GLY A 63 2.05 -3.99 -13.83
C GLY A 63 3.10 -3.20 -13.07
N LYS A 64 2.64 -2.52 -12.02
CA LYS A 64 3.48 -1.73 -11.12
C LYS A 64 3.59 -2.46 -9.78
N HIS A 65 4.78 -2.49 -9.21
CA HIS A 65 5.00 -2.86 -7.82
C HIS A 65 5.41 -1.61 -7.03
N VAL A 66 4.70 -1.29 -5.96
CA VAL A 66 4.96 -0.13 -5.10
C VAL A 66 5.26 -0.60 -3.70
N LYS A 67 6.40 -0.15 -3.16
CA LYS A 67 6.79 -0.37 -1.77
C LYS A 67 6.78 0.94 -1.02
N LEU A 68 6.09 1.00 0.11
CA LEU A 68 6.03 2.18 0.96
C LEU A 68 6.03 1.79 2.44
N GLU A 69 6.24 2.79 3.29
CA GLU A 69 6.18 2.65 4.73
C GLU A 69 5.02 3.49 5.28
N VAL A 70 4.30 2.97 6.25
CA VAL A 70 3.20 3.68 6.93
C VAL A 70 3.34 3.53 8.43
N GLU A 71 3.20 4.64 9.14
CA GLU A 71 3.11 4.68 10.60
C GLU A 71 1.64 4.64 11.01
N ALA A 72 1.28 3.69 11.87
CA ALA A 72 -0.09 3.54 12.34
C ALA A 72 -0.13 2.95 13.76
N ASP A 73 -1.21 3.21 14.48
CA ASP A 73 -1.47 2.67 15.81
C ASP A 73 -1.87 1.19 15.82
N SER A 74 -2.18 0.63 14.64
CA SER A 74 -2.60 -0.75 14.45
C SER A 74 -2.43 -1.18 12.99
N GLU A 75 -2.37 -2.48 12.75
CA GLU A 75 -2.33 -3.01 11.37
C GLU A 75 -3.60 -2.63 10.60
N SER A 76 -4.76 -2.59 11.26
CA SER A 76 -6.02 -2.18 10.61
C SER A 76 -5.95 -0.74 10.10
N SER A 77 -5.48 0.19 10.93
CA SER A 77 -5.31 1.60 10.55
C SER A 77 -4.27 1.77 9.44
N ALA A 78 -3.18 0.99 9.47
CA ALA A 78 -2.23 0.93 8.37
C ALA A 78 -2.89 0.44 7.07
N ARG A 79 -3.73 -0.61 7.12
CA ARG A 79 -4.46 -1.14 5.96
C ARG A 79 -5.40 -0.09 5.37
N ASP A 80 -6.17 0.59 6.21
CA ASP A 80 -7.10 1.63 5.76
C ASP A 80 -6.36 2.79 5.07
N THR A 81 -5.20 3.18 5.62
CA THR A 81 -4.36 4.23 5.06
C THR A 81 -3.77 3.83 3.70
N VAL A 82 -3.25 2.60 3.59
CA VAL A 82 -2.69 2.08 2.33
C VAL A 82 -3.79 1.89 1.28
N ASP A 83 -4.96 1.38 1.66
CA ASP A 83 -6.11 1.23 0.77
C ASP A 83 -6.56 2.59 0.23
N ALA A 84 -6.67 3.59 1.11
CA ALA A 84 -7.00 4.95 0.70
C ALA A 84 -5.98 5.53 -0.29
N ALA A 85 -4.68 5.34 -0.05
CA ALA A 85 -3.63 5.76 -0.96
C ALA A 85 -3.74 5.07 -2.34
N CYS A 86 -4.04 3.77 -2.35
CA CYS A 86 -4.25 3.01 -3.58
C CYS A 86 -5.42 3.56 -4.40
N ARG A 87 -6.57 3.77 -3.74
CA ARG A 87 -7.80 4.25 -4.39
C ARG A 87 -7.72 5.69 -4.88
N GLN A 88 -7.02 6.55 -4.14
CA GLN A 88 -6.98 7.98 -4.44
C GLN A 88 -5.91 8.35 -5.46
N LEU A 89 -4.82 7.59 -5.55
CA LEU A 89 -3.67 7.99 -6.36
C LEU A 89 -2.94 6.86 -7.06
N LEU A 90 -2.61 5.77 -6.37
CA LEU A 90 -1.65 4.79 -6.92
C LEU A 90 -2.24 3.95 -8.05
N ALA A 91 -3.53 3.61 -7.95
CA ALA A 91 -4.26 2.78 -8.91
C ALA A 91 -5.37 3.56 -9.59
N ASN A 92 -5.44 3.46 -10.92
CA ASN A 92 -6.60 3.93 -11.68
C ASN A 92 -7.68 2.85 -11.68
N LEU A 93 -8.61 2.89 -10.72
CA LEU A 93 -9.63 1.85 -10.50
C LEU A 93 -10.58 1.58 -11.67
N ILE A 94 -10.59 2.44 -12.69
CA ILE A 94 -11.34 2.19 -13.94
C ILE A 94 -10.62 1.16 -14.80
N MET A 95 -9.29 1.17 -14.79
CA MET A 95 -8.43 0.40 -15.71
C MET A 95 -7.56 -0.65 -15.01
N GLU A 96 -7.32 -0.48 -13.71
CA GLU A 96 -6.37 -1.25 -12.91
C GLU A 96 -7.06 -1.82 -11.67
N ASP A 97 -6.61 -2.99 -11.25
CA ASP A 97 -6.88 -3.55 -9.93
C ASP A 97 -5.57 -3.60 -9.13
N TYR A 98 -5.68 -3.62 -7.81
CA TYR A 98 -4.52 -3.70 -6.93
C TYR A 98 -4.75 -4.70 -5.80
N THR A 99 -3.66 -5.28 -5.33
CA THR A 99 -3.57 -6.09 -4.12
C THR A 99 -2.40 -5.60 -3.29
N PHE A 100 -2.47 -5.73 -1.98
CA PHE A 100 -1.34 -5.35 -1.14
C PHE A 100 -1.22 -6.21 0.10
N GLU A 101 0.01 -6.37 0.55
CA GLU A 101 0.37 -7.03 1.80
C GLU A 101 1.04 -6.02 2.73
N LEU A 102 0.79 -6.21 4.03
CA LEU A 102 1.46 -5.45 5.09
C LEU A 102 2.30 -6.39 5.94
N ARG A 103 3.45 -5.89 6.36
CA ARG A 103 4.25 -6.49 7.42
C ARG A 103 4.74 -5.42 8.37
N THR A 104 4.95 -5.77 9.64
CA THR A 104 5.66 -4.90 10.58
C THR A 104 7.11 -4.71 10.10
N ALA A 105 7.60 -3.46 10.18
CA ALA A 105 8.95 -3.09 9.79
C ALA A 105 10.01 -3.60 10.77
#